data_AF-A0A9D0XUM6-F1
#
_entry.id   AF-A0A9D0XUM6-F1
#
_cell.length_a   1.000
_cell.length_b   1.000
_cell.length_c   1.000
_cell.angle_alpha   90.00
_cell.angle_beta   90.00
_cell.angle_gamma   90.00
#
_symmetry.space_group_name_H-M   'P 1'
#
loop_
_entity.id
_entity.type
_entity.pdbx_description
1 polymer ?
#
loop_
_entity_poly.entity_id
_entity_poly.type
_entity_poly.pdbx_seq_one_letter_code
_entity_poly.pdbx_strand_id
1 'polypeptide(L)'
;PAMPYFVLIIFGIIAAQMFSVNMLKVEDVEFNLAFPIPDFESAYLWIYAIFFALMLAVVDVIEQVMSNAAIEKIDPLKRPCNSNNSLLSIWVSNMGASFFGGMTNLDGLAKSSTNRLAGAYTKFSVLIIGLMITFFVFNSHLLDNLPYFALAIIMAFVGIRMVMGLLHVAHHGPYALLLGTLCGLLVFKVGIFEGLIITLVIHAVINFVIFKNIDEMKTGAIMRKYFDRFKNNEGVD
;
A
#
# COMPACT_ATOMS: atom_id res chain seq x y z
N PRO A 1 4.18 3.47 -18.68
CA PRO A 1 4.55 2.42 -19.65
C PRO A 1 5.09 1.19 -18.92
N ALA A 2 4.36 0.07 -18.93
CA ALA A 2 4.74 -1.21 -18.33
C ALA A 2 5.80 -1.99 -19.15
N MET A 3 6.13 -1.48 -20.35
CA MET A 3 7.14 -1.99 -21.27
C MET A 3 8.52 -2.30 -20.64
N PRO A 4 9.06 -1.55 -19.65
CA PRO A 4 10.39 -1.84 -19.13
C PRO A 4 10.46 -3.17 -18.38
N TYR A 5 9.39 -3.58 -17.70
CA TYR A 5 9.43 -4.76 -16.82
C TYR A 5 9.45 -6.07 -17.60
N PHE A 6 8.58 -6.22 -18.61
CA PHE A 6 8.58 -7.40 -19.46
C PHE A 6 9.88 -7.55 -20.25
N VAL A 7 10.39 -6.44 -20.80
CA VAL A 7 11.68 -6.44 -21.52
C VAL A 7 12.80 -6.86 -20.58
N LEU A 8 12.82 -6.37 -19.34
CA LEU A 8 13.83 -6.71 -18.35
C LEU A 8 13.74 -8.18 -17.93
N ILE A 9 12.53 -8.72 -17.75
CA ILE A 9 12.31 -10.14 -17.46
C ILE A 9 12.80 -11.02 -18.62
N ILE A 10 12.40 -10.72 -19.86
CA ILE A 10 12.80 -11.49 -21.05
C ILE A 10 14.30 -11.43 -21.23
N PHE A 11 14.89 -10.23 -21.16
CA PHE A 11 16.34 -10.07 -21.20
C PHE A 11 17.03 -10.83 -20.08
N GLY A 12 16.46 -10.81 -18.87
CA GLY A 12 16.94 -11.55 -17.72
C GLY A 12 16.99 -13.06 -17.99
N ILE A 13 15.91 -13.63 -18.52
CA ILE A 13 15.81 -15.04 -18.89
C ILE A 13 16.84 -15.41 -19.97
N ILE A 14 17.02 -14.56 -20.99
CA ILE A 14 18.02 -14.79 -22.05
C ILE A 14 19.44 -14.74 -21.48
N ALA A 15 19.75 -13.75 -20.65
CA ALA A 15 21.06 -13.62 -20.02
C ALA A 15 21.36 -14.80 -19.07
N ALA A 16 20.34 -15.30 -18.38
CA ALA A 16 20.39 -16.48 -17.52
C ALA A 16 20.76 -17.78 -18.28
N GLN A 17 20.55 -17.85 -19.61
CA GLN A 17 21.02 -18.96 -20.42
C GLN A 17 22.53 -18.89 -20.72
N MET A 18 23.09 -17.68 -20.73
CA MET A 18 24.51 -17.45 -21.03
C MET A 18 25.40 -17.48 -19.78
N PHE A 19 24.84 -17.17 -18.62
CA PHE A 19 25.54 -17.09 -17.35
C PHE A 19 24.83 -17.94 -16.30
N SER A 20 25.59 -18.75 -15.54
CA SER A 20 25.05 -19.44 -14.37
C SER A 20 24.69 -18.41 -13.30
N VAL A 21 23.40 -18.19 -13.10
CA VAL A 21 22.85 -17.26 -12.10
C VAL A 21 21.86 -17.99 -11.21
N ASN A 22 21.62 -17.46 -10.01
CA ASN A 22 20.63 -18.02 -9.11
C ASN A 22 19.22 -17.74 -9.66
N MET A 23 18.47 -18.81 -9.88
CA MET A 23 17.07 -18.75 -10.29
C MET A 23 16.14 -18.72 -9.08
N LEU A 24 15.00 -18.07 -9.25
CA LEU A 24 13.89 -18.13 -8.32
C LEU A 24 13.52 -19.60 -8.08
N LYS A 25 13.22 -19.94 -6.84
CA LYS A 25 12.62 -21.21 -6.49
C LYS A 25 11.32 -20.89 -5.78
N VAL A 26 10.20 -21.23 -6.42
CA VAL A 26 8.88 -21.08 -5.80
C VAL A 26 8.50 -22.43 -5.25
N GLU A 27 8.37 -22.52 -3.93
CA GLU A 27 7.85 -23.73 -3.30
C GLU A 27 6.38 -23.92 -3.69
N ASP A 28 6.01 -25.16 -4.01
CA ASP A 28 4.63 -25.52 -4.27
C ASP A 28 3.80 -25.32 -3.00
N VAL A 29 2.78 -24.47 -3.09
CA VAL A 29 1.86 -24.25 -1.99
C VAL A 29 0.68 -25.18 -2.15
N GLU A 30 0.47 -26.08 -1.19
CA GLU A 30 -0.73 -26.90 -1.17
C GLU A 30 -1.96 -26.00 -0.96
N PHE A 31 -2.85 -25.96 -1.95
CA PHE A 31 -4.07 -25.16 -1.89
C PHE A 31 -5.13 -25.85 -1.04
N ASN A 32 -4.95 -25.82 0.28
CA ASN A 32 -5.83 -26.45 1.24
C ASN A 32 -6.74 -25.41 1.92
N LEU A 33 -8.03 -25.74 2.04
CA LEU A 33 -8.95 -24.97 2.86
C LEU A 33 -8.71 -25.31 4.33
N ALA A 34 -8.20 -24.35 5.09
CA ALA A 34 -7.97 -24.46 6.53
C ALA A 34 -8.75 -23.37 7.28
N PHE A 35 -9.22 -23.68 8.49
CA PHE A 35 -9.75 -22.63 9.34
C PHE A 35 -8.60 -21.74 9.82
N PRO A 36 -8.70 -20.40 9.67
CA PRO A 36 -7.65 -19.48 10.08
C PRO A 36 -7.69 -19.24 11.60
N ILE A 37 -7.51 -20.31 12.38
CA ILE A 37 -7.43 -20.25 13.84
C ILE A 37 -5.94 -20.24 14.20
N PRO A 38 -5.41 -19.13 14.74
CA PRO A 38 -4.03 -19.10 15.18
C PRO A 38 -3.82 -20.05 16.35
N ASP A 39 -2.80 -20.89 16.27
CA ASP A 39 -2.36 -21.75 17.37
C ASP A 39 -1.15 -21.10 18.06
N PHE A 40 -1.40 -20.13 18.95
CA PHE A 40 -0.35 -19.50 19.74
C PHE A 40 -0.30 -20.09 21.14
N GLU A 41 0.83 -20.70 21.49
CA GLU A 41 1.06 -21.35 22.79
C GLU A 41 1.10 -20.36 23.97
N SER A 42 1.44 -19.09 23.71
CA SER A 42 1.64 -18.07 24.76
C SER A 42 0.62 -16.95 24.68
N ALA A 43 0.03 -16.58 25.82
CA ALA A 43 -0.85 -15.41 25.94
C ALA A 43 -0.17 -14.10 25.49
N TYR A 44 1.16 -14.02 25.60
CA TYR A 44 1.94 -12.89 25.12
C TYR A 44 1.93 -12.76 23.60
N LEU A 45 2.00 -13.89 22.88
CA LEU A 45 1.91 -13.90 21.41
C LEU A 45 0.52 -13.50 20.92
N TRP A 46 -0.53 -13.90 21.65
CA TRP A 46 -1.90 -13.45 21.39
C TRP A 46 -2.04 -11.93 21.47
N ILE A 47 -1.50 -11.31 22.53
CA ILE A 47 -1.54 -9.86 22.71
C ILE A 47 -0.81 -9.16 21.55
N TYR A 48 0.37 -9.65 21.17
CA TYR A 48 1.10 -9.10 20.04
C TYR A 48 0.35 -9.26 18.72
N ALA A 49 -0.16 -10.45 18.42
CA ALA A 49 -0.89 -10.70 17.19
C ALA A 49 -2.10 -9.77 17.05
N ILE A 50 -2.87 -9.58 18.12
CA ILE A 50 -4.02 -8.65 18.14
C ILE A 50 -3.54 -7.22 17.93
N PHE A 51 -2.45 -6.80 18.59
CA PHE A 51 -1.89 -5.46 18.44
C PHE A 51 -1.44 -5.21 16.99
N PHE A 52 -0.69 -6.13 16.38
CA PHE A 52 -0.26 -6.02 14.99
C PHE A 52 -1.43 -6.05 14.01
N ALA A 53 -2.46 -6.88 14.26
CA ALA A 53 -3.66 -6.94 13.44
C ALA A 53 -4.44 -5.62 13.47
N LEU A 54 -4.66 -5.05 14.65
CA LEU A 54 -5.31 -3.74 14.80
C LEU A 54 -4.51 -2.65 14.08
N MET A 55 -3.20 -2.70 14.18
CA MET A 55 -2.30 -1.74 13.56
C MET A 55 -2.33 -1.83 12.02
N LEU A 56 -2.28 -3.03 11.47
CA LEU A 56 -2.44 -3.27 10.02
C LEU A 56 -3.81 -2.80 9.53
N ALA A 57 -4.88 -3.02 10.30
CA ALA A 57 -6.22 -2.55 9.96
C ALA A 57 -6.30 -1.02 9.90
N VAL A 58 -5.62 -0.30 10.79
CA VAL A 58 -5.56 1.18 10.74
C VAL A 58 -4.83 1.66 9.50
N VAL A 59 -3.68 1.05 9.17
CA VAL A 59 -2.92 1.41 7.96
C VAL A 59 -3.72 1.09 6.69
N ASP A 60 -4.43 -0.03 6.67
CA ASP A 60 -5.32 -0.44 5.58
C ASP A 60 -6.42 0.60 5.34
N VAL A 61 -7.07 1.09 6.40
CA VAL A 61 -8.07 2.16 6.28
C VAL A 61 -7.47 3.43 5.68
N ILE A 62 -6.33 3.87 6.20
CA ILE A 62 -5.69 5.12 5.75
C ILE A 62 -5.29 5.01 4.28
N GLU A 63 -4.60 3.93 3.90
CA GLU A 63 -4.13 3.73 2.54
C GLU A 63 -5.28 3.55 1.56
N GLN A 64 -6.34 2.82 1.93
CA GLN A 64 -7.49 2.62 1.06
C GLN A 64 -8.25 3.91 0.80
N VAL A 65 -8.47 4.74 1.82
CA VAL A 65 -9.16 6.03 1.67
C VAL A 65 -8.36 6.97 0.77
N MET A 66 -7.03 7.05 0.98
CA MET A 66 -6.15 7.86 0.13
C MET A 66 -6.08 7.34 -1.31
N SER A 67 -5.99 6.02 -1.48
CA SER A 67 -5.96 5.37 -2.79
C SER A 67 -7.26 5.60 -3.56
N ASN A 68 -8.42 5.44 -2.90
CA ASN A 68 -9.73 5.70 -3.52
C ASN A 68 -9.85 7.14 -4.03
N ALA A 69 -9.48 8.12 -3.20
CA ALA A 69 -9.52 9.53 -3.59
C ALA A 69 -8.57 9.85 -4.76
N ALA A 70 -7.38 9.24 -4.77
CA ALA A 70 -6.43 9.39 -5.86
C ALA A 70 -6.89 8.70 -7.15
N ILE A 71 -7.53 7.52 -7.05
CA ILE A 71 -8.09 6.77 -8.18
C ILE A 71 -9.25 7.54 -8.82
N GLU A 72 -10.15 8.10 -8.00
CA GLU A 72 -11.26 8.93 -8.47
C GLU A 72 -10.76 10.13 -9.29
N LYS A 73 -9.66 10.77 -8.87
CA LYS A 73 -9.05 11.89 -9.58
C LYS A 73 -8.46 11.50 -10.96
N ILE A 74 -8.00 10.27 -11.13
CA ILE A 74 -7.43 9.78 -12.41
C ILE A 74 -8.47 9.06 -13.29
N ASP A 75 -9.68 8.83 -12.77
CA ASP A 75 -10.78 8.17 -13.49
C ASP A 75 -11.33 9.10 -14.58
N PRO A 76 -11.27 8.70 -15.86
CA PRO A 76 -11.71 9.53 -16.99
C PRO A 76 -13.23 9.71 -17.00
N LEU A 77 -13.95 8.77 -16.37
CA LEU A 77 -15.40 8.82 -16.24
C LEU A 77 -15.85 9.59 -14.99
N LYS A 78 -14.91 10.05 -14.14
CA LYS A 78 -15.18 10.78 -12.89
C LYS A 78 -16.26 10.13 -12.02
N ARG A 79 -16.18 8.80 -11.85
CA ARG A 79 -17.19 8.07 -11.09
C ARG A 79 -16.90 8.25 -9.60
N PRO A 80 -17.93 8.53 -8.78
CA PRO A 80 -17.75 8.70 -7.35
C PRO A 80 -17.32 7.38 -6.70
N CYS A 81 -16.33 7.42 -5.80
CA CYS A 81 -15.89 6.25 -5.06
C CYS A 81 -16.49 6.25 -3.64
N ASN A 82 -17.21 5.19 -3.29
CA ASN A 82 -17.65 4.98 -1.90
C ASN A 82 -16.57 4.20 -1.13
N SER A 83 -15.80 4.90 -0.30
CA SER A 83 -14.72 4.30 0.48
C SER A 83 -15.18 3.24 1.46
N ASN A 84 -16.36 3.39 2.08
CA ASN A 84 -16.89 2.41 3.03
C ASN A 84 -17.17 1.07 2.34
N ASN A 85 -17.74 1.11 1.13
CA ASN A 85 -17.99 -0.10 0.35
C ASN A 85 -16.69 -0.74 -0.16
N SER A 86 -15.70 0.09 -0.54
CA SER A 86 -14.38 -0.39 -0.96
C SER A 86 -13.65 -1.12 0.17
N LEU A 87 -13.64 -0.53 1.38
CA LEU A 87 -13.08 -1.12 2.59
C LEU A 87 -13.75 -2.45 2.94
N LEU A 88 -15.09 -2.49 2.95
CA LEU A 88 -15.84 -3.71 3.22
C LEU A 88 -15.47 -4.82 2.22
N SER A 89 -15.35 -4.50 0.93
CA SER A 89 -14.94 -5.46 -0.10
C SER A 89 -13.57 -6.06 0.17
N ILE A 90 -12.60 -5.25 0.60
CA ILE A 90 -11.23 -5.70 0.89
C ILE A 90 -11.19 -6.55 2.15
N TRP A 91 -11.88 -6.14 3.21
CA TRP A 91 -11.95 -6.93 4.43
C TRP A 91 -12.58 -8.30 4.20
N VAL A 92 -13.67 -8.37 3.44
CA VAL A 92 -14.27 -9.64 3.04
C VAL A 92 -13.30 -10.48 2.21
N SER A 93 -12.55 -9.86 1.29
CA SER A 93 -11.52 -10.56 0.51
C SER A 93 -10.37 -11.08 1.38
N ASN A 94 -9.90 -10.30 2.36
CA ASN A 94 -8.80 -10.68 3.26
C ASN A 94 -9.23 -11.77 4.25
N MET A 95 -10.47 -11.71 4.76
CA MET A 95 -11.05 -12.80 5.54
C MET A 95 -11.15 -14.07 4.71
N GLY A 96 -11.62 -13.98 3.47
CA GLY A 96 -11.66 -15.12 2.53
C GLY A 96 -10.28 -15.70 2.24
N ALA A 97 -9.28 -14.84 1.99
CA ALA A 97 -7.89 -15.25 1.75
C ALA A 97 -7.27 -15.96 2.96
N SER A 98 -7.66 -15.59 4.18
CA SER A 98 -7.15 -16.21 5.41
C SER A 98 -7.45 -17.72 5.48
N PHE A 99 -8.58 -18.18 4.93
CA PHE A 99 -8.90 -19.61 4.86
C PHE A 99 -7.96 -20.44 3.98
N PHE A 100 -7.16 -19.78 3.14
CA PHE A 100 -6.17 -20.41 2.29
C PHE A 100 -4.74 -20.08 2.74
N GLY A 101 -4.57 -19.60 3.99
CA GLY A 101 -3.25 -19.16 4.49
C GLY A 101 -2.73 -17.88 3.83
N GLY A 102 -3.62 -17.10 3.20
CA GLY A 102 -3.27 -15.87 2.50
C GLY A 102 -2.81 -14.76 3.46
N MET A 103 -1.88 -13.94 2.98
CA MET A 103 -1.48 -12.71 3.66
C MET A 103 -2.48 -11.58 3.40
N THR A 104 -2.52 -10.59 4.30
CA THR A 104 -3.33 -9.38 4.11
C THR A 104 -2.93 -8.67 2.82
N ASN A 105 -3.92 -8.30 2.01
CA ASN A 105 -3.71 -7.56 0.78
C ASN A 105 -4.36 -6.19 0.86
N LEU A 106 -3.77 -5.25 0.14
CA LEU A 106 -4.19 -3.85 0.04
C LEU A 106 -4.45 -3.53 -1.43
N ASP A 107 -5.43 -2.68 -1.71
CA ASP A 107 -5.49 -2.04 -3.01
C ASP A 107 -4.30 -1.06 -3.16
N GLY A 108 -3.97 -0.69 -4.39
CA GLY A 108 -2.81 0.17 -4.63
C GLY A 108 -3.01 1.12 -5.79
N LEU A 109 -2.85 2.41 -5.51
CA LEU A 109 -2.84 3.48 -6.51
C LEU A 109 -1.88 3.16 -7.67
N ALA A 110 -0.72 2.55 -7.40
CA ALA A 110 0.26 2.22 -8.44
C ALA A 110 -0.27 1.18 -9.45
N LYS A 111 -0.97 0.13 -8.98
CA LYS A 111 -1.58 -0.91 -9.82
C LYS A 111 -2.73 -0.31 -10.62
N SER A 112 -3.61 0.43 -9.95
CA SER A 112 -4.76 1.11 -10.57
C SER A 112 -4.34 2.17 -11.59
N SER A 113 -3.29 2.94 -11.32
CA SER A 113 -2.71 3.91 -12.26
C SER A 113 -2.13 3.25 -13.50
N THR A 114 -1.47 2.10 -13.34
CA THR A 114 -0.92 1.34 -14.47
C THR A 114 -2.04 0.76 -15.33
N ASN A 115 -3.09 0.23 -14.68
CA ASN A 115 -4.27 -0.29 -15.35
C ASN A 115 -5.00 0.82 -16.14
N ARG A 116 -5.12 2.00 -15.53
CA ARG A 116 -5.66 3.20 -16.16
C ARG A 116 -4.84 3.66 -17.36
N LEU A 117 -3.50 3.63 -17.24
CA LEU A 117 -2.60 3.99 -18.34
C LEU A 117 -2.68 2.98 -19.49
N ALA A 118 -2.98 1.71 -19.20
CA ALA A 118 -3.27 0.68 -20.20
C ALA A 118 -4.65 0.85 -20.87
N GLY A 119 -5.45 1.83 -20.44
CA GLY A 119 -6.76 2.12 -21.03
C GLY A 119 -7.92 1.28 -20.48
N ALA A 120 -7.75 0.64 -19.33
CA ALA A 120 -8.84 -0.10 -18.69
C ALA A 120 -9.84 0.86 -18.02
N TYR A 121 -11.15 0.61 -18.22
CA TYR A 121 -12.25 1.39 -17.63
C TYR A 121 -13.14 0.57 -16.69
N THR A 122 -13.12 -0.76 -16.81
CA THR A 122 -14.05 -1.68 -16.11
C THR A 122 -13.31 -2.61 -15.16
N LYS A 123 -14.05 -3.18 -14.21
CA LYS A 123 -13.53 -4.18 -13.25
C LYS A 123 -13.07 -5.48 -13.92
N PHE A 124 -13.41 -5.68 -15.20
CA PHE A 124 -12.98 -6.84 -15.97
C PHE A 124 -11.46 -6.97 -16.05
N SER A 125 -10.73 -5.86 -16.12
CA SER A 125 -9.26 -5.91 -16.10
C SER A 125 -8.72 -6.58 -14.83
N VAL A 126 -9.32 -6.31 -13.67
CA VAL A 126 -8.93 -6.92 -12.39
C VAL A 126 -9.22 -8.43 -12.38
N LEU A 127 -10.33 -8.86 -13.00
CA LEU A 127 -10.62 -10.29 -13.17
C LEU A 127 -9.55 -11.00 -13.99
N ILE A 128 -9.11 -10.41 -15.11
CA ILE A 128 -8.04 -10.97 -15.95
C ILE A 128 -6.72 -11.06 -15.17
N ILE A 129 -6.38 -10.03 -14.39
CA ILE A 129 -5.20 -10.06 -13.52
C ILE A 129 -5.32 -11.18 -12.49
N GLY A 130 -6.48 -11.34 -11.86
CA GLY A 130 -6.76 -12.43 -10.92
C GLY A 130 -6.57 -13.81 -11.56
N LEU A 131 -7.16 -14.05 -12.74
CA LEU A 131 -7.00 -15.30 -13.48
C LEU A 131 -5.55 -15.59 -13.86
N MET A 132 -4.79 -14.56 -14.24
CA MET A 132 -3.37 -14.69 -14.53
C MET A 132 -2.56 -15.10 -13.30
N ILE A 133 -2.85 -14.51 -12.13
CA ILE A 133 -2.21 -14.89 -10.86
C ILE A 133 -2.58 -16.33 -10.51
N THR A 134 -3.87 -16.69 -10.58
CA THR A 134 -4.34 -18.06 -10.34
C THR A 134 -3.63 -19.07 -11.24
N PHE A 135 -3.43 -18.74 -12.52
CA PHE A 135 -2.68 -19.59 -13.45
C PHE A 135 -1.24 -19.85 -12.97
N PHE A 136 -0.53 -18.83 -12.52
CA PHE A 136 0.85 -18.99 -12.01
C PHE A 136 0.91 -19.69 -10.65
N VAL A 137 -0.11 -19.57 -9.81
CA VAL A 137 -0.19 -20.33 -8.55
C VAL A 137 -0.26 -21.83 -8.82
N PHE A 138 -1.05 -22.26 -9.82
CA PHE A 138 -1.11 -23.68 -10.21
C PHE A 138 0.07 -24.15 -11.08
N ASN A 139 0.87 -23.22 -11.61
CA ASN A 139 2.02 -23.50 -12.48
C ASN A 139 3.27 -22.79 -11.95
N SER A 140 3.51 -22.90 -10.65
CA SER A 140 4.69 -22.40 -9.92
C SER A 140 6.01 -22.69 -10.64
N HIS A 141 6.16 -23.90 -11.18
CA HIS A 141 7.34 -24.35 -11.94
C HIS A 141 7.71 -23.45 -13.13
N LEU A 142 6.76 -22.70 -13.71
CA LEU A 142 7.06 -21.76 -14.78
C LEU A 142 7.86 -20.54 -14.28
N LEU A 143 7.69 -20.20 -13.00
CA LEU A 143 8.39 -19.09 -12.34
C LEU A 143 9.82 -19.43 -11.97
N ASP A 144 10.18 -20.72 -11.90
CA ASP A 144 11.54 -21.16 -11.55
C ASP A 144 12.58 -20.78 -12.62
N ASN A 145 12.14 -20.36 -13.80
CA ASN A 145 13.03 -19.84 -14.85
C ASN A 145 13.38 -18.35 -14.66
N LEU A 146 12.81 -17.67 -13.67
CA LEU A 146 13.05 -16.26 -13.43
C LEU A 146 14.35 -16.06 -12.63
N PRO A 147 15.33 -15.30 -13.13
CA PRO A 147 16.55 -15.06 -12.39
C PRO A 147 16.33 -14.02 -11.28
N TYR A 148 16.91 -14.25 -10.09
CA TYR A 148 16.76 -13.35 -8.93
C TYR A 148 17.20 -11.92 -9.21
N PHE A 149 18.24 -11.72 -10.02
CA PHE A 149 18.75 -10.38 -10.32
C PHE A 149 17.73 -9.53 -11.08
N ALA A 150 16.91 -10.14 -11.95
CA ALA A 150 15.88 -9.42 -12.68
C ALA A 150 14.82 -8.85 -11.71
N LEU A 151 14.39 -9.66 -10.74
CA LEU A 151 13.48 -9.23 -9.69
C LEU A 151 14.11 -8.15 -8.81
N ALA A 152 15.38 -8.30 -8.43
CA ALA A 152 16.10 -7.32 -7.63
C ALA A 152 16.19 -5.95 -8.33
N ILE A 153 16.47 -5.92 -9.64
CA ILE A 153 16.50 -4.68 -10.41
C ILE A 153 15.12 -4.04 -10.48
N ILE A 154 14.06 -4.82 -10.68
CA ILE A 154 12.68 -4.31 -10.66
C ILE A 154 12.36 -3.66 -9.30
N MET A 155 12.69 -4.34 -8.20
CA MET A 155 12.46 -3.81 -6.85
C MET A 155 13.27 -2.53 -6.58
N ALA A 156 14.56 -2.51 -6.95
CA ALA A 156 15.40 -1.33 -6.82
C ALA A 156 14.88 -0.15 -7.65
N PHE A 157 14.45 -0.40 -8.89
CA PHE A 157 13.89 0.62 -9.76
C PHE A 157 12.60 1.21 -9.19
N VAL A 158 11.68 0.36 -8.71
CA VAL A 158 10.44 0.81 -8.06
C VAL A 158 10.77 1.64 -6.83
N GLY A 159 11.71 1.20 -5.99
CA GLY A 159 12.16 1.95 -4.81
C GLY A 159 12.71 3.33 -5.15
N ILE A 160 13.60 3.44 -6.14
CA ILE A 160 14.17 4.72 -6.59
C ILE A 160 13.05 5.64 -7.12
N ARG A 161 12.07 5.09 -7.86
CA ARG A 161 10.91 5.89 -8.33
C ARG A 161 10.05 6.42 -7.19
N MET A 162 9.88 5.65 -6.12
CA MET A 162 9.14 6.12 -4.93
C MET A 162 9.90 7.26 -4.23
N VAL A 163 11.23 7.13 -4.07
CA VAL A 163 12.06 8.19 -3.47
C VAL A 163 12.06 9.47 -4.31
N MET A 164 12.13 9.35 -5.65
CA MET A 164 12.02 10.52 -6.54
C MET A 164 10.69 11.27 -6.38
N GLY A 165 9.63 10.61 -5.90
CA GLY A 165 8.37 11.26 -5.55
C GLY A 165 8.52 12.34 -4.46
N LEU A 166 9.51 12.24 -3.57
CA LEU A 166 9.80 13.27 -2.56
C LEU A 166 10.20 14.61 -3.18
N LEU A 167 10.79 14.62 -4.37
CA LEU A 167 11.09 15.85 -5.10
C LEU A 167 9.81 16.62 -5.44
N HIS A 168 8.71 15.92 -5.71
CA HIS A 168 7.41 16.56 -5.93
C HIS A 168 6.85 17.16 -4.63
N VAL A 169 7.10 16.52 -3.48
CA VAL A 169 6.71 17.06 -2.17
C VAL A 169 7.47 18.36 -1.85
N ALA A 170 8.72 18.50 -2.31
CA ALA A 170 9.49 19.73 -2.14
C ALA A 170 8.79 20.97 -2.72
N HIS A 171 8.01 20.82 -3.80
CA HIS A 171 7.23 21.91 -4.38
C HIS A 171 6.05 22.37 -3.51
N HIS A 172 5.57 21.53 -2.58
CA HIS A 172 4.48 21.87 -1.67
C HIS A 172 4.95 22.66 -0.43
N GLY A 173 6.26 22.86 -0.28
CA GLY A 173 6.86 23.72 0.74
C GLY A 173 7.85 22.99 1.67
N PRO A 174 8.69 23.75 2.38
CA PRO A 174 9.76 23.20 3.22
C PRO A 174 9.22 22.36 4.38
N TYR A 175 8.05 22.71 4.92
CA TYR A 175 7.42 21.95 6.01
C TYR A 175 7.01 20.54 5.57
N ALA A 176 6.38 20.40 4.40
CA ALA A 176 5.97 19.10 3.88
C ALA A 176 7.19 18.20 3.59
N LEU A 177 8.26 18.79 3.03
CA LEU A 177 9.51 18.07 2.77
C LEU A 177 10.20 17.64 4.07
N LEU A 178 10.29 18.50 5.08
CA LEU A 178 10.87 18.17 6.38
C LEU A 178 10.08 17.05 7.05
N LEU A 179 8.75 17.16 7.07
CA LEU A 179 7.90 16.14 7.68
C LEU A 179 8.00 14.79 6.95
N GLY A 180 8.00 14.80 5.61
CA GLY A 180 8.13 13.58 4.81
C GLY A 180 9.50 12.91 4.95
N THR A 181 10.58 13.69 4.98
CA THR A 181 11.95 13.16 5.20
C THR A 181 12.14 12.64 6.62
N LEU A 182 11.62 13.34 7.62
CA LEU A 182 11.59 12.87 9.01
C LEU A 182 10.82 11.55 9.14
N CYS A 183 9.65 11.45 8.52
CA CYS A 183 8.87 10.22 8.47
C CYS A 183 9.68 9.07 7.89
N GLY A 184 10.31 9.26 6.73
CA GLY A 184 11.14 8.24 6.09
C GLY A 184 12.30 7.77 6.98
N LEU A 185 12.98 8.70 7.67
CA LEU A 185 14.06 8.36 8.60
C LEU A 185 13.57 7.60 9.83
N LEU A 186 12.44 8.01 10.41
CA LEU A 186 11.85 7.32 11.56
C LEU A 186 11.37 5.92 11.19
N VAL A 187 10.74 5.78 10.02
CA VAL A 187 10.32 4.49 9.47
C VAL A 187 11.51 3.55 9.29
N PHE A 188 12.62 4.06 8.75
CA PHE A 188 13.84 3.28 8.57
C PHE A 188 14.49 2.84 9.88
N LYS A 189 14.40 3.66 10.94
CA LYS A 189 15.09 3.40 12.21
C LYS A 189 14.27 2.61 13.23
N VAL A 190 12.98 2.91 13.33
CA VAL A 190 12.11 2.39 14.40
C VAL A 190 11.11 1.36 13.86
N GLY A 191 10.74 1.47 12.59
CA GLY A 191 9.72 0.64 11.96
C GLY A 191 8.66 1.49 11.28
N ILE A 192 7.97 0.90 10.29
CA ILE A 192 6.94 1.59 9.49
C ILE A 192 5.88 2.22 10.39
N PHE A 193 5.45 1.50 11.41
CA PHE A 193 4.32 1.90 12.23
C PHE A 193 4.69 2.93 13.29
N GLU A 194 5.72 2.64 14.09
CA GLU A 194 6.23 3.54 15.11
C GLU A 194 6.66 4.86 14.47
N GLY A 195 7.36 4.79 13.34
CA GLY A 195 7.78 5.97 12.60
C GLY A 195 6.62 6.82 12.09
N LEU A 196 5.57 6.19 11.55
CA LEU A 196 4.36 6.88 11.10
C LEU A 196 3.62 7.55 12.27
N ILE A 197 3.38 6.83 13.37
CA ILE A 197 2.67 7.36 14.55
C ILE A 197 3.45 8.54 15.14
N ILE A 198 4.76 8.40 15.35
CA ILE A 198 5.60 9.48 15.88
C ILE A 198 5.49 10.71 14.98
N THR A 199 5.55 10.53 13.66
CA THR A 199 5.43 11.62 12.70
C THR A 199 4.06 12.30 12.76
N LEU A 200 2.97 11.52 12.84
CA LEU A 200 1.60 12.06 12.95
C LEU A 200 1.41 12.84 14.25
N VAL A 201 1.96 12.36 15.37
CA VAL A 201 1.93 13.07 16.66
C VAL A 201 2.72 14.39 16.56
N ILE A 202 3.92 14.37 15.99
CA ILE A 202 4.72 15.58 15.77
C ILE A 202 3.94 16.58 14.90
N HIS A 203 3.34 16.14 13.80
CA HIS A 203 2.53 16.98 12.93
C HIS A 203 1.32 17.59 13.66
N ALA A 204 0.63 16.80 14.49
CA ALA A 204 -0.50 17.27 15.29
C ALA A 204 -0.08 18.33 16.31
N VAL A 205 1.04 18.11 17.02
CA VAL A 205 1.58 19.06 18.00
C VAL A 205 1.99 20.37 17.33
N ILE A 206 2.71 20.31 16.20
CA ILE A 206 3.14 21.51 15.48
C ILE A 206 1.92 22.33 15.02
N ASN A 207 0.92 21.69 14.41
CA ASN A 207 -0.31 22.38 14.01
C ASN A 207 -1.03 23.00 15.21
N PHE A 208 -1.14 22.27 16.33
CA PHE A 208 -1.77 22.78 17.54
C PHE A 208 -1.07 24.04 18.07
N VAL A 209 0.27 24.04 18.10
CA VAL A 209 1.07 25.20 18.52
C VAL A 209 0.89 26.39 17.58
N ILE A 210 0.89 26.16 16.26
CA ILE A 210 0.64 27.19 15.25
C ILE A 210 -0.74 27.82 15.45
N PHE A 211 -1.80 27.01 15.54
CA PHE A 211 -3.17 27.51 15.72
C PHE A 211 -3.38 28.23 17.05
N LYS A 212 -2.64 27.87 18.09
CA LYS A 212 -2.73 28.53 19.40
C LYS A 212 -1.95 29.85 19.44
N ASN A 213 -0.75 29.88 18.87
CA ASN A 213 0.17 31.01 19.02
C ASN A 213 0.08 32.04 17.88
N ILE A 214 -0.34 31.64 16.68
CA ILE A 214 -0.43 32.52 15.51
C ILE A 214 -1.86 33.01 15.29
N ASP A 215 -2.85 32.11 15.41
CA ASP A 215 -4.27 32.46 15.21
C ASP A 215 -5.00 32.87 16.51
N GLU A 216 -4.30 32.91 17.65
CA GLU A 216 -4.84 33.19 19.00
C GLU A 216 -6.16 32.45 19.34
N MET A 217 -6.39 31.29 18.71
CA MET A 217 -7.65 30.57 18.90
C MET A 217 -7.69 29.90 20.26
N LYS A 218 -8.80 30.09 21.00
CA LYS A 218 -9.05 29.33 22.25
C LYS A 218 -9.01 27.83 21.96
N THR A 219 -8.45 27.04 22.87
CA THR A 219 -8.26 25.59 22.71
C THR A 219 -9.55 24.84 22.33
N GLY A 220 -10.70 25.26 22.87
CA GLY A 220 -12.00 24.70 22.50
C GLY A 220 -12.46 25.04 21.07
N ALA A 221 -12.07 26.20 20.54
CA ALA A 221 -12.35 26.60 19.15
C ALA A 221 -11.44 25.86 18.15
N ILE A 222 -10.20 25.53 18.52
CA ILE A 222 -9.29 24.72 17.69
C ILE A 222 -9.85 23.30 17.51
N MET A 223 -10.23 22.65 18.62
CA MET A 223 -10.87 21.33 18.59
C MET A 223 -12.16 21.35 17.76
N ARG A 224 -13.02 22.35 17.98
CA ARG A 224 -14.27 22.50 17.22
C ARG A 224 -14.01 22.73 15.72
N LYS A 225 -13.05 23.58 15.35
CA LYS A 225 -12.65 23.81 13.95
C LYS A 225 -12.08 22.56 13.30
N TYR A 226 -11.28 21.76 14.01
CA TYR A 226 -10.79 20.47 13.51
C TYR A 226 -11.95 19.51 13.23
N PHE A 227 -12.85 19.31 14.19
CA PHE A 227 -14.02 18.44 14.03
C PHE A 227 -15.02 18.95 12.98
N ASP A 228 -15.27 20.26 12.91
CA ASP A 228 -16.14 20.86 11.91
C ASP A 228 -15.55 20.73 10.48
N ARG A 229 -14.22 20.75 10.33
CA ARG A 229 -13.56 20.50 9.04
C ARG A 229 -13.72 19.06 8.58
N PHE A 230 -13.75 18.09 9.49
CA PHE A 230 -14.08 16.70 9.16
C PHE A 230 -15.57 16.53 8.85
N LYS A 231 -16.45 17.17 9.63
CA LYS A 231 -17.90 17.09 9.45
C LYS A 231 -18.40 17.76 8.17
N ASN A 232 -17.80 18.88 7.76
CA ASN A 232 -18.19 19.61 6.55
C ASN A 232 -17.54 19.06 5.27
N ASN A 233 -16.47 18.25 5.36
CA ASN A 233 -15.90 17.54 4.21
C ASN A 233 -16.59 16.19 3.92
N GLU A 234 -17.54 15.75 4.74
CA GLU A 234 -18.43 14.63 4.39
C GLU A 234 -19.58 15.05 3.45
N GLY A 235 -19.62 16.33 3.03
CA GLY A 235 -20.64 16.80 2.12
C GLY A 235 -20.37 18.15 1.48
N VAL A 236 -19.26 18.31 0.74
CA VAL A 236 -19.16 19.30 -0.36
C VAL A 236 -18.12 18.81 -1.38
N ASP A 237 -18.63 18.57 -2.60
CA ASP A 237 -18.03 18.44 -3.95
C ASP A 237 -17.07 17.28 -4.29
#